data_AF-A0A2V6LWM8-F1
#
_entry.id   AF-A0A2V6LWM8-F1
#
_cell.length_a   1.000
_cell.length_b   1.000
_cell.length_c   1.000
_cell.angle_alpha   90.00
_cell.angle_beta   90.00
_cell.angle_gamma   90.00
#
_symmetry.space_group_name_H-M   'P 1'
#
loop_
_entity.id
_entity.type
_entity.pdbx_description
1 polymer ?
#
loop_
_entity_poly.entity_id
_entity_poly.type
_entity_poly.pdbx_seq_one_letter_code
_entity_poly.pdbx_strand_id
1 'polypeptide(L)'
;FYWLAVGVKTPLALLLLTSFGIALALFSSKRDWRIMAPAVSVLAILALAMVVKVNLGIRHILFIYPLMSLTAIGFSAFLWERRRLWPQLVALTLLGLFGWQIVASAAIHPDYIAYFNEIASRHKDDYLLFGCDLDCGQDLWRLTHTLKARGITRLSIKLETSADLSRMDLPPFHVLEPYERATGWVAASVLFTRTGRAMWDLSDPQGWAWLNAYQPVQQVGNTIRLYYIPEDPAALHRVPPPHSQQAPRPTSPYY
;
A
#
# COMPACT_ATOMS: atom_id res chain seq x y z
N PHE A 1 -13.14 3.35 0.87
CA PHE A 1 -11.83 2.69 0.76
C PHE A 1 -11.34 2.63 -0.69
N TYR A 2 -12.00 1.90 -1.58
CA TYR A 2 -11.52 1.64 -2.95
C TYR A 2 -11.20 2.87 -3.81
N TRP A 3 -11.98 3.95 -3.71
CA TRP A 3 -11.68 5.21 -4.42
C TRP A 3 -10.36 5.84 -3.97
N LEU A 4 -10.12 5.86 -2.65
CA LEU A 4 -8.85 6.32 -2.10
C LEU A 4 -7.72 5.40 -2.56
N ALA A 5 -7.91 4.09 -2.45
CA ALA A 5 -6.91 3.11 -2.86
C ALA A 5 -6.51 3.28 -4.33
N VAL A 6 -7.47 3.35 -5.26
CA VAL A 6 -7.20 3.63 -6.68
C VAL A 6 -6.50 4.99 -6.84
N GLY A 7 -6.98 6.02 -6.15
CA GLY A 7 -6.43 7.37 -6.22
C GLY A 7 -4.98 7.51 -5.74
N VAL A 8 -4.52 6.64 -4.84
CA VAL A 8 -3.14 6.70 -4.29
C VAL A 8 -2.22 5.60 -4.83
N LYS A 9 -2.78 4.47 -5.29
CA LYS A 9 -2.04 3.32 -5.84
C LYS A 9 -1.90 3.34 -7.36
N THR A 10 -2.65 4.17 -8.07
CA THR A 10 -2.57 4.25 -9.53
C THR A 10 -1.60 5.36 -9.95
N PRO A 11 -0.67 5.11 -10.90
CA PRO A 11 0.20 6.16 -11.43
C PRO A 11 -0.61 7.37 -11.95
N LEU A 12 -0.08 8.57 -11.70
CA LEU A 12 -0.80 9.81 -12.05
C LEU A 12 -1.05 9.92 -13.54
N ALA A 13 -0.14 9.43 -14.39
CA ALA A 13 -0.33 9.41 -15.83
C ALA A 13 -1.60 8.64 -16.24
N LEU A 14 -1.79 7.41 -15.73
CA LEU A 14 -3.01 6.64 -15.99
C LEU A 14 -4.25 7.33 -15.39
N LEU A 15 -4.17 7.86 -14.17
CA LEU A 15 -5.29 8.58 -13.55
C LEU A 15 -5.74 9.77 -14.42
N LEU A 16 -4.80 10.60 -14.89
CA LEU A 16 -5.10 11.74 -15.75
C LEU A 16 -5.75 11.29 -17.08
N LEU A 17 -5.15 10.34 -17.78
CA LEU A 17 -5.69 9.83 -19.05
C LEU A 17 -7.10 9.25 -18.87
N THR A 18 -7.33 8.47 -17.81
CA THR A 18 -8.64 7.89 -17.51
C THR A 18 -9.64 8.98 -17.11
N SER A 19 -9.28 9.94 -16.27
CA SER A 19 -10.18 11.03 -15.86
C SER A 19 -10.63 11.88 -17.05
N PHE A 20 -9.71 12.24 -17.94
CA PHE A 20 -10.07 12.95 -19.17
C PHE A 20 -10.88 12.08 -20.14
N GLY A 21 -10.61 10.78 -20.21
CA GLY A 21 -11.42 9.83 -20.98
C GLY A 21 -12.85 9.68 -20.45
N ILE A 22 -13.03 9.66 -19.13
CA ILE A 22 -14.36 9.68 -18.50
C ILE A 22 -15.08 11.00 -18.80
N ALA A 23 -14.40 12.13 -18.64
CA ALA A 23 -14.98 13.44 -18.98
C ALA A 23 -15.40 13.50 -20.46
N LEU A 24 -14.56 13.00 -21.36
CA LEU A 24 -14.89 12.88 -22.77
C LEU A 24 -16.13 11.99 -23.00
N ALA A 25 -16.20 10.83 -22.35
CA ALA A 25 -17.34 9.92 -22.47
C ALA A 25 -18.67 10.53 -21.98
N LEU A 26 -18.62 11.34 -20.92
CA LEU A 26 -19.81 11.91 -20.29
C LEU A 26 -20.27 13.22 -20.93
N PHE A 27 -19.35 14.06 -21.40
CA PHE A 27 -19.65 15.42 -21.87
C PHE A 27 -19.54 15.61 -23.38
N SER A 28 -19.05 14.62 -24.13
CA SER A 28 -19.04 14.68 -25.59
C SER A 28 -20.46 14.55 -26.16
N SER A 29 -20.81 15.41 -27.11
CA SER A 29 -22.04 15.26 -27.91
C SER A 29 -22.00 14.01 -28.79
N LYS A 30 -20.81 13.52 -29.14
CA LYS A 30 -20.62 12.27 -29.87
C LYS A 30 -20.60 11.11 -28.88
N ARG A 31 -21.69 10.34 -28.84
CA ARG A 31 -21.82 9.13 -28.01
C ARG A 31 -21.20 7.92 -28.70
N ASP A 32 -19.89 7.77 -28.58
CA ASP A 32 -19.19 6.54 -28.99
C ASP A 32 -19.23 5.50 -27.86
N TRP A 33 -19.97 4.41 -28.08
CA TRP A 33 -20.11 3.33 -27.11
C TRP A 33 -18.76 2.70 -26.74
N ARG A 34 -17.76 2.74 -27.63
CA ARG A 34 -16.43 2.15 -27.40
C ARG A 34 -15.65 2.90 -26.31
N ILE A 35 -15.90 4.20 -26.17
CA ILE A 35 -15.31 5.05 -25.12
C ILE A 35 -16.22 5.04 -23.88
N MET A 36 -17.53 5.11 -24.09
CA MET A 36 -18.51 5.17 -23.00
C MET A 36 -18.57 3.88 -22.19
N ALA A 37 -18.60 2.71 -22.82
CA ALA A 37 -18.73 1.43 -22.13
C ALA A 37 -17.64 1.23 -21.06
N PRO A 38 -16.33 1.29 -21.37
CA PRO A 38 -15.30 1.12 -20.34
C PRO A 38 -15.34 2.24 -19.28
N ALA A 39 -15.63 3.49 -19.66
CA ALA A 39 -15.72 4.60 -18.71
C ALA A 39 -16.87 4.40 -17.70
N VAL A 40 -18.05 4.03 -18.19
CA VAL A 40 -19.21 3.72 -17.36
C VAL A 40 -18.96 2.49 -16.51
N SER A 41 -18.29 1.46 -17.04
CA SER A 41 -17.91 0.28 -16.26
C SER A 41 -16.96 0.63 -15.11
N VAL A 42 -15.93 1.47 -15.34
CA VAL A 42 -15.04 1.97 -14.28
C VAL A 42 -15.84 2.65 -13.18
N LEU A 43 -16.74 3.58 -13.54
CA LEU A 43 -17.58 4.28 -12.57
C LEU A 43 -18.53 3.36 -11.83
N ALA A 44 -19.18 2.42 -12.53
CA ALA A 44 -20.12 1.47 -11.95
C ALA A 44 -19.42 0.52 -10.97
N ILE A 45 -18.23 0.02 -11.30
CA ILE A 45 -17.43 -0.84 -10.44
C ILE A 45 -17.01 -0.08 -9.18
N LEU A 46 -16.49 1.15 -9.32
CA LEU A 46 -16.10 1.97 -8.17
C LEU A 46 -17.31 2.34 -7.29
N ALA A 47 -18.47 2.61 -7.88
CA ALA A 47 -19.70 2.87 -7.15
C ALA A 47 -20.17 1.63 -6.38
N LEU A 48 -20.20 0.46 -7.03
CA LEU A 48 -20.58 -0.79 -6.39
C LEU A 48 -19.59 -1.20 -5.28
N ALA A 49 -18.30 -0.96 -5.49
CA ALA A 49 -17.26 -1.22 -4.51
C ALA A 49 -17.43 -0.39 -3.22
N MET A 50 -18.19 0.72 -3.24
CA MET A 50 -18.54 1.45 -2.01
C MET A 50 -19.52 0.69 -1.11
N VAL A 51 -20.32 -0.21 -1.67
CA VAL A 51 -21.32 -0.99 -0.94
C VAL A 51 -20.71 -2.25 -0.31
N VAL A 52 -19.62 -2.76 -0.88
CA VAL A 52 -18.93 -3.95 -0.42
C VAL A 52 -18.10 -3.65 0.83
N LYS A 53 -18.46 -4.27 1.97
CA LYS A 53 -17.76 -4.08 3.26
C LYS A 53 -16.46 -4.87 3.42
N VAL A 54 -16.11 -5.70 2.43
CA VAL A 54 -14.90 -6.52 2.49
C VAL A 54 -13.69 -5.67 2.06
N ASN A 55 -12.71 -5.52 2.95
CA ASN A 55 -11.46 -4.79 2.71
C ASN A 55 -10.27 -5.76 2.62
N LEU A 56 -10.12 -6.48 1.51
CA LEU A 56 -8.88 -7.26 1.20
C LEU A 56 -7.97 -6.52 0.24
N GLY A 57 -8.13 -5.20 0.17
CA GLY A 57 -7.33 -4.32 -0.65
C GLY A 57 -7.78 -4.19 -2.11
N ILE A 58 -7.00 -3.46 -2.91
CA ILE A 58 -7.30 -3.07 -4.28
C ILE A 58 -7.43 -4.25 -5.26
N ARG A 59 -6.88 -5.41 -4.89
CA ARG A 59 -6.96 -6.67 -5.64
C ARG A 59 -8.40 -7.10 -5.96
N HIS A 60 -9.38 -6.73 -5.14
CA HIS A 60 -10.78 -7.05 -5.39
C HIS A 60 -11.34 -6.40 -6.65
N ILE A 61 -10.81 -5.24 -7.01
CA ILE A 61 -11.27 -4.46 -8.16
C ILE A 61 -10.20 -4.42 -9.24
N LEU A 62 -9.24 -5.36 -9.25
CA LEU A 62 -8.10 -5.34 -10.16
C LEU A 62 -8.52 -5.30 -11.64
N PHE A 63 -9.69 -5.87 -11.97
CA PHE A 63 -10.29 -5.82 -13.30
C PHE A 63 -10.70 -4.41 -13.76
N ILE A 64 -10.64 -3.41 -12.88
CA ILE A 64 -10.82 -2.00 -13.26
C ILE A 64 -9.68 -1.47 -14.12
N TYR A 65 -8.44 -1.94 -13.92
CA TYR A 65 -7.26 -1.38 -14.59
C TYR A 65 -7.25 -1.59 -16.13
N PRO A 66 -7.66 -2.76 -16.66
CA PRO A 66 -7.90 -2.91 -18.10
C PRO A 66 -8.95 -1.92 -18.63
N LEU A 67 -10.04 -1.70 -17.90
CA LEU A 67 -11.09 -0.75 -18.30
C LEU A 67 -10.60 0.70 -18.25
N MET A 68 -9.85 1.07 -17.21
CA MET A 68 -9.18 2.37 -17.12
C MET A 68 -8.22 2.59 -18.29
N SER A 69 -7.49 1.55 -18.71
CA SER A 69 -6.58 1.58 -19.85
C SER A 69 -7.34 1.80 -21.16
N LEU A 70 -8.49 1.12 -21.36
CA LEU A 70 -9.35 1.35 -22.52
C LEU A 70 -9.92 2.78 -22.55
N THR A 71 -10.36 3.31 -21.41
CA THR A 71 -10.81 4.70 -21.30
C THR A 71 -9.68 5.70 -21.58
N ALA A 72 -8.47 5.44 -21.10
CA ALA A 72 -7.27 6.22 -21.38
C ALA A 72 -6.91 6.21 -22.88
N ILE A 73 -7.04 5.07 -23.55
CA ILE A 73 -6.86 4.96 -25.00
C ILE A 73 -7.91 5.79 -25.74
N GLY A 74 -9.17 5.78 -25.29
CA GLY A 74 -10.23 6.62 -25.87
C GLY A 74 -9.88 8.11 -25.87
N PHE A 75 -9.35 8.62 -24.75
CA PHE A 75 -8.85 10.00 -24.68
C PHE A 75 -7.63 10.23 -25.57
N SER A 76 -6.71 9.27 -25.60
CA SER A 76 -5.50 9.35 -26.44
C SER A 76 -5.85 9.40 -27.93
N ALA A 77 -6.83 8.62 -28.38
CA ALA A 77 -7.34 8.63 -29.75
C ALA A 77 -7.97 9.98 -30.11
N PHE A 78 -8.76 10.55 -29.19
CA PHE A 78 -9.33 11.88 -29.36
C PHE A 78 -8.26 12.98 -29.53
N LEU A 79 -7.19 12.94 -28.74
CA LEU A 79 -6.05 13.85 -28.93
C LEU A 79 -5.36 13.60 -30.27
N TRP A 80 -5.18 12.33 -30.64
CA TRP A 80 -4.51 11.93 -31.88
C TRP A 80 -5.24 12.43 -33.13
N GLU A 81 -6.57 12.49 -33.14
CA GLU A 81 -7.35 13.07 -34.25
C GLU A 81 -7.06 14.58 -34.43
N ARG A 82 -6.74 15.28 -33.35
CA ARG A 82 -6.42 16.71 -33.34
C ARG A 82 -4.97 17.03 -33.68
N ARG A 83 -4.13 16.02 -33.93
CA ARG A 83 -2.71 16.20 -34.28
C ARG A 83 -2.48 17.04 -35.53
N ARG A 84 -3.46 17.10 -36.46
CA ARG A 84 -3.35 17.96 -37.65
C ARG A 84 -3.39 19.46 -37.30
N LEU A 85 -4.13 19.81 -36.25
CA LEU A 85 -4.26 21.20 -35.79
C LEU A 85 -3.14 21.58 -34.82
N TRP A 86 -2.72 20.63 -33.97
CA TRP A 86 -1.75 20.88 -32.89
C TRP A 86 -0.72 19.75 -32.79
N PRO A 87 0.12 19.52 -33.82
CA PRO A 87 0.96 18.32 -33.91
C PRO A 87 1.96 18.20 -32.77
N GLN A 88 2.70 19.28 -32.48
CA GLN A 88 3.71 19.30 -31.43
C GLN A 88 3.08 19.13 -30.04
N LEU A 89 1.99 19.86 -29.75
CA LEU A 89 1.32 19.78 -28.46
C LEU A 89 0.76 18.38 -28.18
N VAL A 90 0.08 17.77 -29.15
CA VAL A 90 -0.45 16.41 -29.03
C VAL A 90 0.68 15.40 -28.86
N ALA A 91 1.74 15.49 -29.68
CA ALA A 91 2.88 14.60 -29.58
C ALA A 91 3.58 14.69 -28.21
N LEU A 92 3.87 15.89 -27.73
CA LEU A 92 4.50 16.12 -26.42
C LEU A 92 3.63 15.65 -25.27
N THR A 93 2.31 15.87 -25.35
CA THR A 93 1.36 15.44 -24.30
C THR A 93 1.30 13.92 -24.21
N LEU A 94 1.12 13.23 -25.34
CA LEU A 94 1.06 11.77 -25.36
C LEU A 94 2.40 11.15 -24.98
N LEU A 95 3.51 11.65 -25.54
CA LEU A 95 4.85 11.18 -25.18
C LEU A 95 5.14 11.40 -23.70
N GLY A 96 4.77 12.56 -23.15
CA GLY A 96 4.91 12.87 -21.74
C GLY A 96 4.11 11.92 -20.85
N LEU A 97 2.82 11.70 -21.14
CA LEU A 97 1.96 10.84 -20.31
C LEU A 97 2.35 9.35 -20.41
N PHE A 98 2.57 8.83 -21.61
CA PHE A 98 3.00 7.43 -21.77
C PHE A 98 4.43 7.20 -21.27
N GLY A 99 5.33 8.14 -21.52
CA GLY A 99 6.69 8.13 -20.98
C GLY A 99 6.68 8.14 -19.46
N TRP A 100 5.86 8.99 -18.85
CA TRP A 100 5.67 9.02 -17.40
C TRP A 100 5.12 7.69 -16.87
N GLN A 101 4.09 7.11 -17.50
CA GLN A 101 3.55 5.81 -17.09
C GLN A 101 4.62 4.70 -17.09
N ILE A 102 5.46 4.68 -18.13
CA ILE A 102 6.57 3.71 -18.26
C ILE A 102 7.60 3.95 -17.17
N VAL A 103 8.05 5.20 -16.99
CA VAL A 103 9.06 5.56 -15.98
C VAL A 103 8.55 5.24 -14.57
N ALA A 104 7.31 5.58 -14.22
CA ALA A 104 6.74 5.28 -12.91
C ALA A 104 6.71 3.76 -12.63
N SER A 105 6.36 2.97 -13.64
CA SER A 105 6.28 1.51 -13.54
C SER A 105 7.67 0.85 -13.48
N ALA A 106 8.64 1.37 -14.23
CA ALA A 106 10.01 0.87 -14.23
C ALA A 106 10.76 1.27 -12.94
N ALA A 107 10.56 2.49 -12.46
CA ALA A 107 11.27 3.04 -11.30
C ALA A 107 10.92 2.32 -9.99
N ILE A 108 9.72 1.75 -9.86
CA ILE A 108 9.33 0.99 -8.67
C ILE A 108 9.71 -0.48 -8.75
N HIS A 109 10.15 -1.01 -9.90
CA HIS A 109 10.48 -2.43 -10.02
C HIS A 109 11.54 -2.85 -8.99
N PRO A 110 11.34 -3.95 -8.23
CA PRO A 110 10.23 -4.92 -8.28
C PRO A 110 9.11 -4.70 -7.23
N ASP A 111 9.09 -3.55 -6.54
CA ASP A 111 8.29 -3.29 -5.34
C ASP A 111 6.87 -2.76 -5.62
N TYR A 112 6.17 -3.40 -6.57
CA TYR A 112 4.85 -2.94 -7.05
C TYR A 112 3.77 -2.92 -5.95
N ILE A 113 3.81 -3.85 -5.00
CA ILE A 113 2.82 -3.90 -3.89
C ILE A 113 2.94 -2.64 -3.02
N ALA A 114 4.17 -2.23 -2.73
CA ALA A 114 4.44 -1.06 -1.90
C ALA A 114 4.31 0.27 -2.66
N TYR A 115 4.05 0.25 -3.98
CA TYR A 115 3.92 1.45 -4.80
C TYR A 115 2.86 2.41 -4.27
N PHE A 116 3.16 3.70 -4.29
CA PHE A 116 2.19 4.79 -4.22
C PHE A 116 2.54 5.75 -5.34
N ASN A 117 1.55 6.45 -5.88
CA ASN A 117 1.81 7.46 -6.88
C ASN A 117 2.63 8.63 -6.32
N GLU A 118 3.15 9.46 -7.20
CA GLU A 118 4.18 10.44 -6.91
C GLU A 118 3.75 11.46 -5.85
N ILE A 119 2.46 11.80 -5.80
CA ILE A 119 1.88 12.66 -4.77
C ILE A 119 1.74 11.89 -3.45
N ALA A 120 1.10 10.72 -3.48
CA ALA A 120 0.83 9.94 -2.29
C ALA A 120 2.10 9.36 -1.65
N SER A 121 3.17 9.14 -2.41
CA SER A 121 4.42 8.56 -1.93
C SER A 121 5.08 9.37 -0.81
N ARG A 122 4.94 10.70 -0.83
CA ARG A 122 5.47 11.63 0.19
C ARG A 122 4.80 11.46 1.55
N HIS A 123 3.54 11.07 1.51
CA HIS A 123 2.68 10.88 2.67
C HIS A 123 2.16 9.43 2.72
N LYS A 124 2.95 8.48 2.18
CA LYS A 124 2.59 7.05 2.18
C LYS A 124 2.31 6.53 3.59
N ASP A 125 2.83 7.26 4.57
CA ASP A 125 2.71 7.00 5.98
C ASP A 125 1.32 7.30 6.55
N ASP A 126 0.58 8.20 5.91
CA ASP A 126 -0.75 8.68 6.33
C ASP A 126 -1.89 7.83 5.74
N TYR A 127 -1.61 7.09 4.65
CA TYR A 127 -2.61 6.24 4.02
C TYR A 127 -2.67 4.88 4.71
N LEU A 128 -3.72 4.70 5.51
CA LEU A 128 -4.10 3.41 6.09
C LEU A 128 -4.71 2.51 5.02
N LEU A 129 -3.86 1.94 4.17
CA LEU A 129 -4.24 0.85 3.29
C LEU A 129 -4.09 -0.47 4.05
N PHE A 130 -5.22 -1.14 4.23
CA PHE A 130 -5.28 -2.36 5.02
C PHE A 130 -4.95 -3.60 4.20
N GLY A 131 -4.43 -4.58 4.90
CA GLY A 131 -4.03 -5.88 4.39
C GLY A 131 -2.87 -5.74 3.42
N CYS A 132 -3.02 -6.47 2.34
CA CYS A 132 -1.95 -6.90 1.47
C CYS A 132 -1.79 -5.88 0.31
N ASP A 133 -2.11 -4.60 0.59
CA ASP A 133 -1.99 -3.44 -0.30
C ASP A 133 -0.69 -2.65 -0.06
N LEU A 134 -0.01 -2.88 1.06
CA LEU A 134 1.31 -2.32 1.36
C LEU A 134 2.33 -3.44 1.53
N ASP A 135 1.98 -4.42 2.37
CA ASP A 135 2.85 -5.51 2.77
C ASP A 135 2.09 -6.84 2.69
N CYS A 136 2.67 -7.79 1.97
CA CYS A 136 2.23 -9.18 1.88
C CYS A 136 3.37 -10.13 2.28
N GLY A 137 4.44 -9.62 2.88
CA GLY A 137 5.67 -10.37 3.15
C GLY A 137 6.64 -10.41 1.97
N GLN A 138 6.50 -9.52 0.98
CA GLN A 138 7.37 -9.50 -0.20
C GLN A 138 8.84 -9.25 0.13
N ASP A 139 9.11 -8.52 1.21
CA ASP A 139 10.47 -8.15 1.63
C ASP A 139 11.12 -9.19 2.58
N LEU A 140 10.43 -10.31 2.87
CA LEU A 140 10.94 -11.35 3.79
C LEU A 140 12.28 -11.95 3.32
N TRP A 141 12.45 -12.19 2.02
CA TRP A 141 13.72 -12.64 1.45
C TRP A 141 14.81 -11.58 1.54
N ARG A 142 14.48 -10.30 1.42
CA ARG A 142 15.45 -9.22 1.62
C ARG A 142 15.88 -9.11 3.08
N LEU A 143 14.97 -9.40 4.01
CA LEU A 143 15.26 -9.47 5.43
C LEU A 143 16.26 -10.59 5.73
N THR A 144 16.03 -11.82 5.26
CA THR A 144 16.96 -12.94 5.49
C THR A 144 18.38 -12.60 5.01
N HIS A 145 18.51 -12.03 3.82
CA HIS A 145 19.81 -11.59 3.28
C HIS A 145 20.44 -10.49 4.13
N THR A 146 19.66 -9.50 4.57
CA THR A 146 20.14 -8.40 5.40
C THR A 146 20.66 -8.90 6.74
N LEU A 147 19.95 -9.84 7.38
CA LEU A 147 20.33 -10.42 8.67
C LEU A 147 21.64 -11.20 8.58
N LYS A 148 21.78 -12.04 7.54
CA LYS A 148 23.00 -12.81 7.27
C LYS A 148 24.20 -11.92 7.00
N ALA A 149 24.04 -10.91 6.13
CA ALA A 149 25.11 -9.98 5.79
C ALA A 149 25.64 -9.21 7.02
N ARG A 150 24.80 -9.03 8.04
CA ARG A 150 25.14 -8.38 9.31
C ARG A 150 25.60 -9.33 10.41
N GLY A 151 25.58 -10.65 10.18
CA GLY A 151 25.92 -11.64 11.19
C GLY A 151 24.96 -11.64 12.40
N ILE A 152 23.69 -11.32 12.18
CA ILE A 152 22.68 -11.28 13.25
C ILE A 152 22.29 -12.72 13.62
N THR A 153 22.48 -13.09 14.89
CA THR A 153 22.34 -14.47 15.39
C THR A 153 21.07 -14.72 16.22
N ARG A 154 20.36 -13.66 16.62
CA ARG A 154 19.06 -13.71 17.31
C ARG A 154 18.21 -12.54 16.88
N LEU A 155 16.90 -12.72 16.82
CA LEU A 155 16.00 -11.70 16.30
C LEU A 155 14.62 -11.77 16.96
N SER A 156 14.08 -10.63 17.37
CA SER A 156 12.65 -10.52 17.67
C SER A 156 11.91 -9.99 16.44
N ILE A 157 10.79 -10.60 16.07
CA ILE A 157 10.10 -10.28 14.83
C ILE A 157 8.61 -10.08 14.96
N LYS A 158 8.08 -9.15 14.16
CA LYS A 158 6.65 -9.09 13.84
C LYS A 158 6.46 -8.67 12.39
N LEU A 159 6.20 -9.63 11.51
CA LEU A 159 6.11 -9.40 10.08
C LEU A 159 4.69 -9.66 9.57
N GLU A 160 4.24 -8.86 8.61
CA GLU A 160 2.99 -9.04 7.90
C GLU A 160 3.23 -10.05 6.77
N THR A 161 2.91 -11.32 7.04
CA THR A 161 3.13 -12.39 6.08
C THR A 161 2.28 -13.62 6.42
N SER A 162 1.93 -14.38 5.39
CA SER A 162 1.36 -15.72 5.51
C SER A 162 2.42 -16.84 5.35
N ALA A 163 3.69 -16.48 5.20
CA ALA A 163 4.78 -17.43 5.03
C ALA A 163 5.09 -18.15 6.35
N ASP A 164 5.47 -19.43 6.26
CA ASP A 164 6.02 -20.18 7.38
C ASP A 164 7.46 -19.72 7.66
N LEU A 165 7.63 -18.88 8.67
CA LEU A 165 8.91 -18.28 9.06
C LEU A 165 9.95 -19.34 9.47
N SER A 166 9.52 -20.52 9.93
CA SER A 166 10.43 -21.61 10.30
C SER A 166 11.14 -22.24 9.09
N ARG A 167 10.57 -22.07 7.89
CA ARG A 167 11.14 -22.53 6.62
C ARG A 167 12.02 -21.48 5.95
N MET A 168 12.09 -20.28 6.53
CA MET A 168 12.98 -19.24 6.07
C MET A 168 14.33 -19.40 6.75
N ASP A 169 15.39 -19.02 6.05
CA ASP A 169 16.76 -19.02 6.57
C ASP A 169 16.99 -17.79 7.48
N LEU A 170 16.17 -17.71 8.52
CA LEU A 170 16.22 -16.72 9.59
C LEU A 170 17.06 -17.28 10.75
N PRO A 171 17.77 -16.42 11.51
CA PRO A 171 18.34 -16.84 12.79
C PRO A 171 17.22 -17.26 13.77
N PRO A 172 17.55 -17.94 14.88
CA PRO A 172 16.61 -18.16 15.97
C PRO A 172 15.85 -16.89 16.32
N PHE A 173 14.52 -16.97 16.22
CA PHE A 173 13.66 -15.80 16.36
C PHE A 173 12.58 -15.99 17.41
N HIS A 174 12.14 -14.87 17.97
CA HIS A 174 10.98 -14.79 18.84
C HIS A 174 9.92 -13.91 18.17
N VAL A 175 8.69 -14.41 18.07
CA VAL A 175 7.58 -13.62 17.51
C VAL A 175 7.05 -12.71 18.60
N LEU A 176 7.07 -11.40 18.36
CA LEU A 176 6.63 -10.40 19.32
C LEU A 176 5.12 -10.39 19.45
N GLU A 177 4.64 -10.51 20.69
CA GLU A 177 3.26 -10.23 21.06
C GLU A 177 3.00 -8.71 21.20
N PRO A 178 1.73 -8.26 21.16
CA PRO A 178 1.38 -6.88 21.46
C PRO A 178 1.94 -6.42 22.82
N TYR A 179 2.53 -5.24 22.84
CA TYR A 179 3.15 -4.56 23.99
C TYR A 179 4.37 -5.29 24.60
N GLU A 180 4.75 -6.43 24.04
CA GLU A 180 5.98 -7.11 24.40
C GLU A 180 7.18 -6.27 23.95
N ARG A 181 8.09 -6.02 24.88
CA ARG A 181 9.34 -5.33 24.61
C ARG A 181 10.47 -6.33 24.46
N ALA A 182 11.31 -6.08 23.47
CA ALA A 182 12.54 -6.84 23.25
C ALA A 182 13.73 -5.90 23.12
N THR A 183 14.88 -6.38 23.57
CA THR A 183 16.18 -5.75 23.37
C THR A 183 16.96 -6.48 22.27
N GLY A 184 18.03 -5.87 21.77
CA GLY A 184 18.80 -6.39 20.65
C GLY A 184 18.13 -6.12 19.31
N TRP A 185 18.29 -7.06 18.36
CA TRP A 185 17.78 -6.89 17.00
C TRP A 185 16.29 -7.17 16.93
N VAL A 186 15.54 -6.21 16.38
CA VAL A 186 14.09 -6.32 16.18
C VAL A 186 13.75 -6.01 14.72
N ALA A 187 12.98 -6.86 14.04
CA ALA A 187 12.45 -6.58 12.70
C ALA A 187 10.92 -6.53 12.75
N ALA A 188 10.33 -5.42 12.31
CA ALA A 188 8.89 -5.26 12.30
C ALA A 188 8.40 -4.71 10.97
N SER A 189 7.28 -5.25 10.46
CA SER A 189 6.59 -4.64 9.33
C SER A 189 6.10 -3.25 9.72
N VAL A 190 6.30 -2.29 8.83
CA VAL A 190 5.90 -0.88 8.99
C VAL A 190 4.43 -0.76 9.41
N LEU A 191 3.59 -1.63 8.85
CA LEU A 191 2.16 -1.68 9.14
C LEU A 191 1.88 -1.90 10.63
N PHE A 192 2.48 -2.91 11.26
CA PHE A 192 2.28 -3.21 12.69
C PHE A 192 2.75 -2.09 13.60
N THR A 193 3.82 -1.39 13.23
CA THR A 193 4.30 -0.24 14.02
C THR A 193 3.34 0.95 13.99
N ARG A 194 2.43 1.02 13.01
CA ARG A 194 1.44 2.10 12.86
C ARG A 194 0.07 1.76 13.37
N THR A 195 -0.42 0.57 13.01
CA THR A 195 -1.82 0.20 13.20
C THR A 195 -2.00 -0.87 14.28
N GLY A 196 -0.90 -1.41 14.83
CA GLY A 196 -1.00 -2.53 15.74
C GLY A 196 -1.77 -3.68 15.10
N ARG A 197 -2.75 -4.24 15.82
CA ARG A 197 -3.66 -5.26 15.30
C ARG A 197 -4.87 -4.69 14.58
N ALA A 198 -5.07 -3.36 14.52
CA ALA A 198 -6.31 -2.73 14.05
C ALA A 198 -6.75 -3.14 12.63
N MET A 199 -5.84 -3.71 11.85
CA MET A 199 -6.13 -4.31 10.55
C MET A 199 -7.00 -5.59 10.63
N TRP A 200 -6.84 -6.36 11.70
CA TRP A 200 -7.49 -7.65 11.94
C TRP A 200 -8.51 -7.56 13.08
N ASP A 201 -8.15 -6.82 14.12
CA ASP A 201 -8.92 -6.65 15.35
C ASP A 201 -8.56 -5.32 16.02
N LEU A 202 -9.59 -4.58 16.44
CA LEU A 202 -9.43 -3.28 17.11
C LEU A 202 -8.96 -3.40 18.57
N SER A 203 -8.73 -4.60 19.08
CA SER A 203 -8.26 -4.85 20.44
C SER A 203 -6.93 -4.16 20.77
N ASP A 204 -5.95 -4.19 19.86
CA ASP A 204 -4.58 -3.74 20.14
C ASP A 204 -4.04 -2.75 19.08
N PRO A 205 -4.61 -1.55 18.92
CA PRO A 205 -4.21 -0.60 17.89
C PRO A 205 -2.79 -0.05 18.06
N GLN A 206 -2.18 -0.23 19.24
CA GLN A 206 -0.84 0.26 19.56
C GLN A 206 0.16 -0.85 19.93
N GLY A 207 -0.17 -2.12 19.67
CA GLY A 207 0.61 -3.27 20.15
C GLY A 207 2.12 -3.16 19.90
N TRP A 208 2.54 -2.68 18.73
CA TRP A 208 3.98 -2.52 18.40
C TRP A 208 4.41 -1.07 18.21
N ALA A 209 3.58 -0.10 18.64
CA ALA A 209 3.84 1.33 18.46
C ALA A 209 5.05 1.82 19.28
N TRP A 210 5.48 1.07 20.31
CA TRP A 210 6.67 1.37 21.10
C TRP A 210 7.95 1.44 20.24
N LEU A 211 7.99 0.72 19.12
CA LEU A 211 9.11 0.78 18.18
C LEU A 211 9.27 2.15 17.53
N ASN A 212 8.22 2.98 17.48
CA ASN A 212 8.29 4.34 16.92
C ASN A 212 9.16 5.28 17.78
N ALA A 213 9.48 4.91 19.02
CA ALA A 213 10.43 5.65 19.85
C ALA A 213 11.89 5.44 19.42
N TYR A 214 12.16 4.48 18.54
CA TYR A 214 13.50 4.11 18.10
C TYR A 214 13.67 4.40 16.60
N GLN A 215 14.86 4.89 16.24
CA GLN A 215 15.23 5.05 14.83
C GLN A 215 15.59 3.68 14.24
N PRO A 216 14.99 3.28 13.10
CA PRO A 216 15.38 2.04 12.45
C PRO A 216 16.82 2.14 11.95
N VAL A 217 17.60 1.09 12.20
CA VAL A 217 18.96 0.94 11.67
C VAL A 217 18.92 0.81 10.14
N GLN A 218 17.88 0.18 9.61
CA GLN A 218 17.69 0.01 8.18
C GLN A 218 16.21 -0.18 7.83
N GLN A 219 15.78 0.39 6.70
CA GLN A 219 14.57 -0.05 6.02
C GLN A 219 14.92 -1.19 5.07
N VAL A 220 14.38 -2.38 5.32
CA VAL A 220 14.56 -3.55 4.46
C VAL A 220 13.44 -3.54 3.42
N GLY A 221 13.81 -3.23 2.18
CA GLY A 221 12.86 -2.98 1.11
C GLY A 221 11.96 -1.78 1.41
N ASN A 222 10.66 -1.93 1.21
CA ASN A 222 9.67 -0.88 1.45
C ASN A 222 8.75 -1.17 2.64
N THR A 223 8.76 -2.38 3.19
CA THR A 223 7.77 -2.78 4.20
C THR A 223 8.31 -3.21 5.55
N ILE A 224 9.60 -3.48 5.70
CA ILE A 224 10.18 -3.95 6.96
C ILE A 224 11.16 -2.91 7.52
N ARG A 225 11.06 -2.61 8.81
CA ARG A 225 12.05 -1.82 9.54
C ARG A 225 12.85 -2.72 10.47
N LEU A 226 14.17 -2.62 10.39
CA LEU A 226 15.12 -3.30 11.26
C LEU A 226 15.65 -2.30 12.29
N TYR A 227 15.54 -2.65 13.56
CA TYR A 227 15.94 -1.86 14.72
C TYR A 227 17.03 -2.58 15.52
N TYR A 228 17.81 -1.80 16.26
CA TYR A 228 18.62 -2.30 17.34
C TYR A 228 18.23 -1.57 18.62
N ILE A 229 17.68 -2.30 19.58
CA ILE A 229 17.15 -1.78 20.84
C ILE A 229 18.20 -2.01 21.93
N PRO A 230 18.70 -0.97 22.61
CA PRO A 230 19.69 -1.12 23.67
C PRO A 230 19.20 -2.01 24.81
N GLU A 231 20.11 -2.72 25.46
CA GLU A 231 19.81 -3.59 26.61
C GLU A 231 19.53 -2.82 27.92
N ASP A 232 19.61 -1.48 27.91
CA ASP A 232 19.42 -0.64 29.09
C ASP A 232 17.94 -0.62 29.57
N PRO A 233 17.66 -1.05 30.82
CA PRO A 233 16.33 -1.00 31.43
C PRO A 233 15.67 0.38 31.40
N ALA A 234 16.45 1.47 31.45
CA ALA A 234 15.93 2.83 31.48
C ALA A 234 15.34 3.29 30.13
N ALA A 235 15.72 2.65 29.02
CA ALA A 235 15.17 2.92 27.69
C ALA A 235 13.78 2.27 27.50
N LEU A 236 13.56 1.12 28.14
CA LEU A 236 12.28 0.42 28.10
C LEU A 236 11.19 1.24 28.79
N HIS A 237 11.44 1.85 29.95
CA HIS A 237 10.41 2.54 30.75
C HIS A 237 9.87 3.88 30.21
N ARG A 238 10.36 4.41 29.07
CA ARG A 238 9.96 5.75 28.58
C ARG A 238 8.65 5.81 27.79
N VAL A 239 8.02 4.66 27.52
CA VAL A 239 6.66 4.63 26.94
C VAL A 239 5.70 4.16 28.04
N PRO A 240 4.71 4.97 28.46
CA PRO A 240 3.76 4.54 29.48
C PRO A 240 2.97 3.32 28.98
N PRO A 241 2.67 2.33 29.84
CA PRO A 241 1.72 1.29 29.49
C PRO A 241 0.38 1.96 29.10
N PRO A 242 -0.36 1.44 28.12
CA PRO A 242 -1.70 1.94 27.85
C PRO A 242 -2.50 1.86 29.15
N HIS A 243 -3.23 2.92 29.46
CA HIS A 243 -4.22 2.89 30.53
C HIS A 243 -5.06 1.63 30.34
N SER A 244 -5.10 0.79 31.37
CA SER A 244 -5.96 -0.38 31.45
C SER A 244 -7.41 0.05 31.22
N GLN A 245 -7.84 0.10 29.96
CA GLN A 245 -9.25 0.08 29.65
C GLN A 245 -9.69 -1.34 29.98
N GLN A 246 -10.29 -1.47 31.15
CA GLN A 246 -11.08 -2.62 31.52
C GLN A 246 -11.91 -3.02 30.29
N ALA A 247 -11.65 -4.22 29.78
CA ALA A 247 -12.46 -4.80 28.73
C ALA A 247 -13.94 -4.68 29.13
N PRO A 248 -14.81 -4.10 28.30
CA PRO A 248 -16.24 -4.22 28.53
C PRO A 248 -16.56 -5.71 28.52
N ARG A 249 -17.17 -6.20 29.62
CA ARG A 249 -17.73 -7.55 29.66
C ARG A 249 -18.56 -7.78 28.39
N PRO A 250 -18.46 -8.96 27.75
CA PRO A 250 -19.32 -9.25 26.60
C PRO A 250 -20.77 -9.34 27.09
N THR A 251 -21.55 -8.28 26.87
CA THR A 251 -23.00 -8.40 26.83
C THR A 251 -23.37 -8.87 25.44
N SER A 252 -23.54 -10.18 25.28
CA SER A 252 -24.48 -10.69 24.29
C SER A 252 -25.86 -10.17 24.65
N PRO A 253 -26.59 -9.57 23.70
CA PRO A 253 -27.70 -10.33 23.16
C PRO A 253 -27.96 -10.12 21.65
N TYR A 254 -28.10 -11.24 20.95
CA TYR A 254 -28.98 -11.47 19.78
C TYR A 254 -28.67 -10.85 18.39
N TYR A 255 -28.73 -11.78 17.41
CA TYR A 255 -29.03 -11.68 15.96
C TYR A 255 -28.17 -10.79 15.05
#